data_AF-A0A1Q7NBA9-F1
#
_entry.id   AF-A0A1Q7NBA9-F1
#
_cell.length_a   1.000
_cell.length_b   1.000
_cell.length_c   1.000
_cell.angle_alpha   90.00
_cell.angle_beta   90.00
_cell.angle_gamma   90.00
#
_symmetry.space_group_name_H-M   'P 1'
#
loop_
_entity.id
_entity.type
_entity.pdbx_description
1 polymer ?
#
loop_
_entity_poly.entity_id
_entity_poly.type
_entity_poly.pdbx_seq_one_letter_code
_entity_poly.pdbx_strand_id
1 'polypeptide(L)'
;MIVIAILGILASIAIPMYRAVVLNARETVLKDNLREMRRVIDQYTADKKKAPVSLQDLVDAGYFREMPVDPMTHSNSSWQPVNDTSVTSPDQTESGIVNVHSGSAAISSEGTPYNTW
;
A
#
# COMPACT_ATOMS: atom_id res chain seq x y z
N MET A 1 -29.02 -36.27 10.88
CA MET A 1 -28.35 -35.97 9.59
C MET A 1 -28.77 -34.63 8.99
N ILE A 2 -30.03 -34.20 9.13
CA ILE A 2 -30.52 -32.92 8.56
C ILE A 2 -29.80 -31.67 9.09
N VAL A 3 -29.40 -31.67 10.37
CA VAL A 3 -28.69 -30.53 10.99
C VAL A 3 -27.33 -30.30 10.35
N ILE A 4 -26.55 -31.37 10.14
CA ILE A 4 -25.23 -31.28 9.50
C ILE A 4 -25.37 -30.78 8.04
N ALA A 5 -26.43 -31.21 7.34
CA ALA A 5 -26.71 -30.74 5.98
C ALA A 5 -27.05 -29.24 5.95
N ILE A 6 -27.89 -28.75 6.87
CA ILE A 6 -28.23 -27.32 6.96
C ILE A 6 -26.98 -26.50 7.33
N LEU A 7 -26.17 -26.96 8.29
CA LEU A 7 -24.92 -26.30 8.67
C LEU A 7 -23.92 -26.24 7.51
N GLY A 8 -23.82 -27.31 6.72
CA GLY A 8 -22.97 -27.35 5.52
C GLY A 8 -23.38 -26.34 4.46
N ILE A 9 -24.69 -26.19 4.21
CA ILE A 9 -25.22 -25.21 3.25
C ILE A 9 -24.99 -23.77 3.74
N LEU A 10 -25.20 -23.51 5.04
CA LEU A 10 -24.94 -22.18 5.61
C LEU A 10 -23.46 -21.83 5.55
N ALA A 11 -22.57 -22.76 5.87
CA ALA A 11 -21.14 -22.55 5.83
C ALA A 11 -20.62 -22.29 4.40
N SER A 12 -21.15 -23.00 3.39
CA SER A 12 -20.71 -22.84 2.00
C SER A 12 -21.00 -21.44 1.44
N ILE A 13 -22.08 -20.79 1.90
CA ILE A 13 -22.44 -19.43 1.51
C ILE A 13 -21.70 -18.40 2.37
N ALA A 14 -21.57 -18.64 3.68
CA ALA A 14 -21.00 -17.67 4.61
C ALA A 14 -19.49 -17.45 4.42
N ILE A 15 -18.71 -18.52 4.18
CA ILE A 15 -17.25 -18.46 4.04
C ILE A 15 -16.77 -17.53 2.90
N PRO A 16 -17.25 -17.68 1.64
CA PRO A 16 -16.78 -16.81 0.56
C PRO A 16 -17.18 -15.35 0.78
N MET A 17 -18.38 -15.11 1.33
CA MET A 17 -18.84 -13.75 1.65
C MET A 17 -17.94 -13.06 2.68
N TYR A 18 -17.59 -13.77 3.76
CA TYR A 18 -16.69 -13.23 4.79
C TYR A 18 -15.30 -12.89 4.22
N ARG A 19 -14.74 -13.76 3.38
CA ARG A 19 -13.44 -13.51 2.75
C ARG A 19 -13.44 -12.26 1.87
N ALA A 20 -14.51 -12.03 1.11
CA ALA A 20 -14.65 -10.83 0.28
C ALA A 20 -14.69 -9.54 1.13
N VAL A 21 -15.43 -9.54 2.24
CA VAL A 21 -15.49 -8.39 3.15
C VAL A 21 -14.12 -8.06 3.74
N VAL A 22 -13.39 -9.08 4.20
CA VAL A 22 -12.03 -8.90 4.75
C VAL A 22 -11.07 -8.40 3.67
N LEU A 23 -11.16 -8.93 2.45
CA LEU A 23 -10.32 -8.47 1.33
C LEU A 23 -10.58 -7.00 1.02
N ASN A 24 -11.84 -6.60 0.85
CA ASN A 24 -12.20 -5.21 0.56
C ASN A 24 -11.71 -4.24 1.65
N ALA A 25 -11.77 -4.64 2.92
CA ALA A 25 -11.22 -3.86 4.01
C ALA A 25 -9.70 -3.69 3.89
N ARG A 26 -8.96 -4.77 3.56
CA ARG A 26 -7.50 -4.71 3.32
C ARG A 26 -7.16 -3.83 2.12
N GLU A 27 -7.91 -3.93 1.04
CA GLU A 27 -7.70 -3.08 -0.16
C GLU A 27 -7.94 -1.60 0.13
N THR A 28 -8.96 -1.29 0.93
CA THR A 28 -9.25 0.09 1.35
C THR A 28 -8.08 0.67 2.15
N VAL A 29 -7.59 -0.09 3.14
CA VAL A 29 -6.43 0.29 3.95
C VAL A 29 -5.17 0.43 3.08
N LEU A 30 -4.97 -0.46 2.11
CA LEU A 30 -3.84 -0.38 1.19
C LEU A 30 -3.86 0.93 0.40
N LYS A 31 -5.01 1.27 -0.20
CA LYS A 31 -5.18 2.52 -0.97
C LYS A 31 -4.95 3.75 -0.10
N ASP A 32 -5.45 3.75 1.13
CA ASP A 32 -5.24 4.85 2.07
C ASP A 32 -3.77 5.00 2.47
N ASN A 33 -3.09 3.89 2.79
CA ASN A 33 -1.66 3.89 3.10
C ASN A 33 -0.84 4.42 1.92
N LEU A 34 -1.09 3.92 0.70
CA LEU A 34 -0.39 4.38 -0.50
C LEU A 34 -0.59 5.87 -0.77
N ARG A 35 -1.82 6.36 -0.61
CA ARG A 35 -2.14 7.79 -0.78
C ARG A 35 -1.42 8.65 0.24
N GLU A 36 -1.39 8.23 1.50
CA GLU A 36 -0.73 8.98 2.56
C GLU A 36 0.80 8.99 2.37
N MET A 37 1.38 7.85 2.00
CA MET A 37 2.80 7.75 1.70
C MET A 37 3.22 8.68 0.55
N ARG A 38 2.45 8.69 -0.55
CA ARG A 38 2.69 9.60 -1.70
C ARG A 38 2.61 11.06 -1.28
N ARG A 39 1.58 11.42 -0.53
CA ARG A 39 1.40 12.78 0.01
C ARG A 39 2.61 13.21 0.85
N VAL A 40 3.12 12.32 1.70
CA VAL A 40 4.27 12.59 2.55
C VAL A 40 5.57 12.71 1.72
N ILE A 41 5.76 11.88 0.69
CA ILE A 41 6.88 11.98 -0.25
C ILE A 41 6.88 13.35 -0.94
N ASP A 42 5.71 13.79 -1.41
CA ASP A 42 5.55 15.10 -2.04
C ASP A 42 5.87 16.23 -1.05
N GLN A 43 5.39 16.10 0.19
CA GLN A 43 5.66 17.07 1.26
C GLN A 43 7.15 17.14 1.61
N TYR A 44 7.83 16.00 1.77
CA TYR A 44 9.27 15.92 1.99
C TYR A 44 10.02 16.63 0.86
N THR A 45 9.62 16.35 -0.39
CA THR A 45 10.23 16.96 -1.57
C THR A 45 10.02 18.46 -1.61
N ALA A 46 8.84 18.96 -1.23
CA ALA A 46 8.56 20.40 -1.16
C ALA A 46 9.36 21.10 -0.06
N ASP A 47 9.48 20.49 1.12
CA ASP A 47 10.15 21.08 2.28
C ASP A 47 11.69 21.05 2.16
N LYS A 48 12.23 19.93 1.66
CA LYS A 48 13.68 19.70 1.56
C LYS A 48 14.25 20.05 0.19
N LYS A 49 13.39 20.34 -0.80
CA LYS A 49 13.74 20.52 -2.22
C LYS A 49 14.47 19.31 -2.84
N LYS A 50 14.35 18.15 -2.20
CA LYS A 50 15.02 16.90 -2.58
C LYS A 50 14.08 15.75 -2.30
N ALA A 51 13.98 14.80 -3.24
CA ALA A 51 13.24 13.57 -3.01
C ALA A 51 14.00 12.62 -2.06
N PRO A 52 13.30 11.83 -1.24
CA PRO A 52 13.93 10.85 -0.37
C PRO A 52 14.60 9.75 -1.22
N VAL A 53 15.77 9.27 -0.78
CA VAL A 53 16.50 8.17 -1.44
C VAL A 53 16.01 6.82 -0.91
N SER A 54 15.56 6.82 0.34
CA SER A 54 14.97 5.65 0.99
C SER A 54 13.66 6.02 1.69
N LEU A 55 12.77 5.05 1.87
CA LEU A 55 11.56 5.26 2.68
C LEU A 55 11.89 5.48 4.16
N GLN A 56 13.07 5.04 4.60
CA GLN A 56 13.56 5.29 5.96
C GLN A 56 13.84 6.79 6.19
N ASP A 57 14.22 7.53 5.13
CA ASP A 57 14.46 8.98 5.22
C ASP A 57 13.20 9.73 5.68
N LEU A 58 12.00 9.22 5.34
CA LEU A 58 10.72 9.78 5.77
C LEU A 58 10.47 9.58 7.28
N VAL A 59 10.96 8.47 7.84
CA VAL A 59 10.87 8.18 9.28
C VAL A 59 11.91 9.02 10.03
N ASP A 60 13.14 9.04 9.54
CA ASP A 60 14.26 9.74 10.17
C ASP A 60 14.04 11.28 10.15
N ALA A 61 13.41 11.81 9.10
CA ALA A 61 13.02 13.21 9.02
C ALA A 61 11.74 13.54 9.81
N GLY A 62 11.09 12.55 10.42
CA GLY A 62 9.95 12.74 11.31
C GLY A 62 8.60 12.93 10.60
N TYR A 63 8.50 12.63 9.30
CA TYR A 63 7.22 12.66 8.59
C TYR A 63 6.37 11.43 8.92
N PHE A 64 7.00 10.29 9.18
CA PHE A 64 6.37 9.10 9.73
C PHE A 64 7.00 8.75 11.07
N ARG A 65 6.19 8.29 12.03
CA ARG A 65 6.72 7.68 13.25
C ARG A 65 7.30 6.30 12.97
N GLU A 66 6.62 5.55 12.11
CA GLU A 66 7.00 4.26 11.58
C GLU A 66 6.32 4.07 10.23
N MET A 67 6.91 3.24 9.37
CA MET A 67 6.31 2.91 8.07
C MET A 67 5.02 2.11 8.27
N PRO A 68 3.92 2.45 7.57
CA PRO A 68 2.69 1.69 7.67
C PRO A 68 2.90 0.24 7.21
N VAL A 69 2.15 -0.68 7.79
CA VAL A 69 2.16 -2.10 7.40
C VAL A 69 1.33 -2.25 6.13
N ASP A 70 1.90 -2.90 5.11
CA ASP A 70 1.17 -3.31 3.92
C ASP A 70 0.17 -4.42 4.31
N PRO A 71 -1.16 -4.21 4.18
CA PRO A 71 -2.17 -5.17 4.62
C PRO A 71 -2.23 -6.44 3.74
N MET A 72 -1.55 -6.45 2.59
CA MET A 72 -1.46 -7.63 1.71
C MET A 72 -0.30 -8.53 2.11
N THR A 73 0.88 -7.95 2.34
CA THR A 73 2.09 -8.70 2.71
C THR A 73 2.25 -8.87 4.23
N HIS A 74 1.52 -8.09 5.03
CA HIS A 74 1.64 -7.99 6.49
C HIS A 74 3.04 -7.54 6.94
N SER A 75 3.72 -6.75 6.11
CA SER A 75 5.06 -6.21 6.39
C SER A 75 5.12 -4.71 6.19
N ASN A 76 5.94 -4.01 6.96
CA ASN A 76 6.24 -2.59 6.79
C ASN A 76 7.45 -2.33 5.87
N SER A 77 8.15 -3.38 5.44
CA SER A 77 9.37 -3.31 4.62
C SER A 77 9.19 -3.82 3.19
N SER A 78 7.99 -4.27 2.83
CA SER A 78 7.72 -4.82 1.50
C SER A 78 7.36 -3.77 0.44
N TRP A 79 7.25 -2.49 0.82
CA TRP A 79 6.92 -1.41 -0.11
C TRP A 79 7.95 -1.33 -1.24
N GLN A 80 7.48 -1.18 -2.47
CA GLN A 80 8.33 -1.05 -3.66
C GLN A 80 8.42 0.43 -4.03
N PRO A 81 9.54 1.11 -3.69
CA PRO A 81 9.74 2.49 -4.10
C PRO A 81 9.99 2.57 -5.60
N VAL A 82 9.33 3.54 -6.23
CA VAL A 82 9.51 3.88 -7.63
C VAL A 82 10.28 5.20 -7.67
N ASN A 83 11.50 5.10 -8.18
CA ASN A 83 12.34 6.26 -8.45
C ASN A 83 11.95 6.80 -9.82
N ASP A 84 11.79 8.11 -9.90
CA ASP A 84 11.63 8.78 -11.19
C ASP A 84 12.82 9.72 -11.40
N THR A 85 13.36 9.67 -12.61
CA THR A 85 14.38 10.61 -13.11
C THR A 85 13.74 11.88 -13.68
N SER A 86 12.42 11.93 -13.77
CA SER A 86 11.63 13.09 -14.18
C SER A 86 11.63 14.12 -13.06
N VAL A 87 12.42 15.17 -13.26
CA VAL A 87 12.49 16.34 -12.38
C VAL A 87 11.10 16.99 -12.35
N THR A 88 10.32 16.75 -11.29
CA THR A 88 8.92 17.20 -11.20
C THR A 88 8.84 18.67 -10.75
N SER A 89 9.93 19.20 -10.17
CA SER A 89 10.04 20.60 -9.74
C SER A 89 11.33 21.23 -10.29
N PRO A 90 11.30 22.47 -10.82
CA PRO A 90 12.50 23.14 -11.35
C PRO A 90 13.65 23.32 -10.33
N ASP A 91 13.38 23.13 -9.04
CA ASP A 91 14.37 23.19 -7.95
C ASP A 91 15.00 21.82 -7.59
N GLN A 92 14.48 20.71 -8.13
CA GLN A 92 14.90 19.35 -7.76
C GLN A 92 16.20 19.01 -8.50
N THR A 93 17.30 18.86 -7.75
CA THR A 93 18.65 18.64 -8.32
C THR A 93 19.10 17.18 -8.28
N GLU A 94 18.37 16.31 -7.58
CA GLU A 94 18.72 14.89 -7.41
C GLU A 94 17.50 13.98 -7.62
N SER A 95 17.70 12.86 -8.31
CA SER A 95 16.70 11.79 -8.49
C SER A 95 16.37 11.13 -7.15
N GLY A 96 15.10 10.82 -6.92
CA GLY A 96 14.67 10.10 -5.72
C GLY A 96 13.31 9.44 -5.89
N ILE A 97 12.78 8.91 -4.79
CA ILE A 97 11.50 8.22 -4.75
C ILE A 97 10.39 9.25 -4.96
N VAL A 98 9.55 9.04 -5.97
CA VAL A 98 8.36 9.88 -6.22
C VAL A 98 7.06 9.10 -5.96
N ASN A 99 7.13 7.77 -6.00
CA ASN A 99 5.98 6.92 -5.84
C ASN A 99 6.37 5.64 -5.10
N VAL A 100 5.38 4.97 -4.51
CA VAL A 100 5.50 3.70 -3.80
C VAL A 100 4.35 2.81 -4.24
N HIS A 101 4.63 1.52 -4.45
CA HIS A 101 3.66 0.46 -4.71
C HIS A 101 3.71 -0.61 -3.61
N SER A 102 2.66 -1.43 -3.51
CA SER A 102 2.66 -2.60 -2.62
C SER A 102 3.73 -3.62 -3.02
N GLY A 103 4.22 -4.40 -2.06
CA GLY A 103 5.09 -5.54 -2.34
C GLY A 103 4.37 -6.78 -2.86
N SER A 104 3.03 -6.78 -2.87
CA SER A 104 2.23 -7.93 -3.24
C SER A 104 2.03 -8.04 -4.75
N ALA A 105 2.34 -9.19 -5.33
CA ALA A 105 2.03 -9.50 -6.73
C ALA A 105 0.63 -10.13 -6.90
N ALA A 106 -0.16 -10.22 -5.82
CA ALA A 106 -1.51 -10.75 -5.90
C ALA A 106 -2.43 -9.81 -6.70
N ILE A 107 -3.47 -10.39 -7.30
CA ILE A 107 -4.47 -9.65 -8.07
C ILE A 107 -5.56 -9.14 -7.12
N SER A 108 -5.90 -7.87 -7.26
CA SER A 108 -6.98 -7.21 -6.52
C SER A 108 -8.35 -7.64 -6.99
N SER A 109 -9.38 -7.24 -6.23
CA SER A 109 -10.78 -7.33 -6.63
C SER A 109 -11.08 -6.60 -7.96
N GLU A 110 -10.25 -5.61 -8.32
CA GLU A 110 -10.35 -4.82 -9.57
C GLU A 110 -9.61 -5.46 -10.75
N GLY A 111 -8.95 -6.62 -10.56
CA GLY A 111 -8.24 -7.34 -11.61
C GLY A 111 -6.83 -6.80 -11.91
N THR A 112 -6.38 -5.79 -11.18
CA THR A 112 -5.01 -5.24 -11.29
C THR A 112 -4.11 -5.78 -10.18
N PRO A 113 -2.81 -6.04 -10.43
CA PRO A 113 -1.87 -6.43 -9.39
C PRO A 113 -1.62 -5.33 -8.36
N TYR A 114 -1.50 -5.68 -7.07
CA TYR A 114 -1.23 -4.69 -6.02
C TYR A 114 0.10 -3.95 -6.17
N ASN A 115 1.10 -4.58 -6.77
CA ASN A 115 2.38 -3.93 -7.08
C ASN A 115 2.31 -2.93 -8.25
N THR A 116 1.13 -2.69 -8.82
CA THR A 116 0.88 -1.59 -9.77
C THR A 116 0.03 -0.46 -9.18
N TRP A 117 -0.37 -0.60 -7.91
CA TRP A 117 -1.25 0.36 -7.21
C TRP A 117 -0.49 1.50 -6.57
#